data_AF-A0A6V8NMI3-F1
#
_entry.id   AF-A0A6V8NMI3-F1
#
_cell.length_a   1.000
_cell.length_b   1.000
_cell.length_c   1.000
_cell.angle_alpha   90.00
_cell.angle_beta   90.00
_cell.angle_gamma   90.00
#
_symmetry.space_group_name_H-M   'P 1'
#
loop_
_entity.id
_entity.type
_entity.pdbx_description
1 polymer ?
#
loop_
_entity_poly.entity_id
_entity_poly.type
_entity_poly.pdbx_seq_one_letter_code
_entity_poly.pdbx_strand_id
1 'polypeptide(L)'
;MYEREIPVLGVNLGKLGLLTRVEPQEVFEALEAALSGNVERDRRMLLECVLESKGIAHAPRRTTSHENWVIFKGGVVKSFALNECVISKTAGERMISLSIFVDGEYFLSYAADGVIFSTPTGSTAYSLSAGGPVLSPKTEAIVLTPVCPHTLFMRSIVFSSQEV
;
A
#
# COMPACT_ATOMS: atom_id res chain seq x y z
N MET A 1 -8.11 6.51 14.57
CA MET A 1 -8.92 6.42 13.33
C MET A 1 -9.28 4.98 13.00
N TYR A 2 -8.34 4.03 13.00
CA TYR A 2 -8.61 2.64 12.58
C TYR A 2 -9.57 1.83 13.47
N GLU A 3 -9.75 2.18 14.74
CA GLU A 3 -10.69 1.48 15.65
C GLU A 3 -12.14 1.99 15.57
N ARG A 4 -12.40 3.08 14.84
CA ARG A 4 -13.75 3.61 14.63
C ARG A 4 -14.02 3.61 13.13
N GLU A 5 -15.08 2.92 12.71
CA GLU A 5 -15.56 2.93 11.32
C GLU A 5 -16.16 4.30 10.95
N ILE A 6 -15.35 5.36 10.95
CA ILE A 6 -15.76 6.69 10.54
C ILE A 6 -15.68 6.75 9.00
N PRO A 7 -16.79 6.94 8.29
CA PRO A 7 -16.78 7.07 6.83
C PRO A 7 -15.95 8.29 6.41
N VAL A 8 -15.24 8.16 5.29
CA VAL A 8 -14.48 9.25 4.67
C VAL A 8 -15.18 9.68 3.39
N LEU A 9 -15.52 10.97 3.30
CA LEU A 9 -16.07 11.57 2.08
C LEU A 9 -14.96 12.34 1.35
N GLY A 10 -14.58 11.85 0.18
CA GLY A 10 -13.55 12.47 -0.66
C GLY A 10 -14.17 13.39 -1.72
N VAL A 11 -13.80 14.67 -1.70
CA VAL A 11 -14.15 15.66 -2.73
C VAL A 11 -12.99 15.82 -3.70
N ASN A 12 -13.27 15.68 -4.99
CA ASN A 12 -12.31 15.92 -6.05
C ASN A 12 -12.17 17.44 -6.27
N LEU A 13 -10.96 18.00 -6.10
CA LEU A 13 -10.68 19.42 -6.35
C LEU A 13 -9.77 19.64 -7.57
N GLY A 14 -9.55 18.61 -8.40
CA GLY A 14 -8.56 18.65 -9.47
C GLY A 14 -8.79 17.62 -10.58
N LYS A 15 -7.72 16.95 -11.02
CA LYS A 15 -7.82 15.90 -12.04
C LYS A 15 -8.57 14.68 -11.47
N LEU A 16 -9.21 13.89 -12.35
CA LEU A 16 -9.95 12.68 -12.02
C LEU A 16 -9.19 11.82 -10.99
N GLY A 17 -9.70 11.74 -9.76
CA GLY A 17 -9.17 10.92 -8.69
C GLY A 17 -9.91 9.57 -8.61
N LEU A 18 -9.18 8.48 -8.34
CA LEU A 18 -9.77 7.13 -8.25
C LEU A 18 -10.52 6.87 -6.93
N LEU A 19 -10.35 7.75 -5.95
CA LEU A 19 -10.91 7.64 -4.60
C LEU A 19 -12.03 8.64 -4.33
N THR A 20 -12.10 9.73 -5.09
CA THR A 20 -13.05 10.83 -4.89
C THR A 20 -14.17 10.71 -5.91
N ARG A 21 -15.42 10.67 -5.44
CA ARG A 21 -16.61 10.58 -6.30
C ARG A 21 -17.45 11.85 -6.33
N VAL A 22 -17.15 12.82 -5.44
CA VAL A 22 -17.92 14.06 -5.30
C VAL A 22 -17.17 15.20 -5.96
N GLU A 23 -17.80 15.87 -6.91
CA GLU A 23 -17.25 17.08 -7.51
C GLU A 23 -17.50 18.32 -6.61
N PRO A 24 -16.72 19.41 -6.73
CA PRO A 24 -16.82 20.55 -5.83
C PRO A 24 -18.23 21.18 -5.76
N GLN A 25 -18.97 21.05 -6.84
CA GLN A 25 -20.32 21.60 -7.01
C GLN A 25 -21.38 20.80 -6.21
N GLU A 26 -21.10 19.53 -5.91
CA GLU A 26 -22.02 18.58 -5.28
C GLU A 26 -21.73 18.39 -3.79
N VAL A 27 -20.71 19.07 -3.24
CA VAL A 27 -20.20 18.84 -1.88
C VAL A 27 -21.27 19.00 -0.81
N PHE A 28 -22.09 20.04 -0.90
CA PHE A 28 -23.12 20.31 0.11
C PHE A 28 -24.22 19.25 0.08
N GLU A 29 -24.65 18.84 -1.11
CA GLU A 29 -25.64 17.76 -1.29
C GLU A 29 -25.10 16.43 -0.75
N ALA A 30 -23.86 16.07 -1.12
CA ALA A 30 -23.21 14.85 -0.64
C ALA A 30 -23.02 14.85 0.88
N LEU A 31 -22.73 16.02 1.48
CA LEU A 31 -22.61 16.17 2.93
C LEU A 31 -23.97 16.01 3.63
N GLU A 32 -25.04 16.60 3.12
CA GLU A 32 -26.39 16.42 3.66
C GLU A 32 -26.86 14.96 3.57
N ALA A 33 -26.60 14.29 2.44
CA ALA A 33 -26.85 12.88 2.28
C ALA A 33 -26.05 12.05 3.31
N ALA A 34 -24.78 12.37 3.54
CA ALA A 34 -23.92 11.72 4.53
C ALA A 34 -24.42 11.89 5.97
N LEU A 35 -24.84 13.10 6.34
CA LEU A 35 -25.35 13.40 7.68
C LEU A 35 -26.71 12.77 7.94
N SER A 36 -27.55 12.63 6.90
CA SER A 36 -28.85 11.94 6.99
C SER A 36 -28.74 10.40 6.95
N GLY A 37 -27.54 9.86 6.71
CA GLY A 37 -27.29 8.42 6.61
C GLY A 37 -27.68 7.78 5.27
N ASN A 38 -28.14 8.59 4.30
CA ASN A 38 -28.58 8.15 2.99
C ASN A 38 -27.43 8.15 1.96
N VAL A 39 -26.37 7.39 2.23
CA VAL A 39 -25.23 7.27 1.30
C VAL A 39 -24.81 5.82 1.16
N GLU A 40 -24.52 5.41 -0.06
CA GLU A 40 -23.89 4.12 -0.34
C GLU A 40 -22.46 4.12 0.24
N ARG A 41 -22.16 3.12 1.08
CA ARG A 41 -20.83 2.95 1.67
C ARG A 41 -20.00 2.03 0.80
N ASP A 42 -18.90 2.56 0.27
CA ASP A 42 -17.89 1.77 -0.44
C ASP A 42 -16.83 1.27 0.57
N ARG A 43 -16.82 -0.04 0.84
CA ARG A 43 -15.82 -0.66 1.73
C ARG A 43 -14.58 -1.01 0.93
N ARG A 44 -13.43 -0.49 1.35
CA ARG A 44 -12.14 -0.76 0.74
C ARG A 44 -11.29 -1.64 1.65
N MET A 45 -10.70 -2.68 1.07
CA MET A 45 -9.70 -3.51 1.74
C MET A 45 -8.53 -2.65 2.22
N LEU A 46 -8.01 -2.96 3.40
CA LEU A 46 -6.76 -2.43 3.95
C LEU A 46 -5.76 -3.58 4.10
N LEU A 47 -4.48 -3.29 3.88
CA LEU A 47 -3.41 -4.17 4.33
C LEU A 47 -3.05 -3.84 5.77
N GLU A 48 -3.01 -4.86 6.62
CA GLU A 48 -2.32 -4.79 7.90
C GLU A 48 -0.85 -5.17 7.71
N CYS A 49 0.04 -4.28 8.13
CA CYS A 49 1.48 -4.45 7.94
C CYS A 49 2.14 -4.53 9.30
N VAL A 50 2.87 -5.62 9.56
CA VAL A 50 3.63 -5.82 10.79
C VAL A 50 5.11 -5.87 10.44
N LEU A 51 5.87 -4.94 11.01
CA LEU A 51 7.33 -4.93 10.93
C LEU A 51 7.91 -5.48 12.22
N GLU A 52 8.64 -6.59 12.13
CA GLU A 52 9.40 -7.15 13.24
C GLU A 52 10.90 -7.00 12.98
N SER A 53 11.61 -6.31 13.88
CA SER A 53 13.06 -6.17 13.79
C SER A 53 13.75 -6.85 14.98
N LYS A 54 14.75 -7.68 14.67
CA LYS A 54 15.65 -8.32 15.65
C LYS A 54 16.94 -7.51 15.91
N GLY A 55 17.10 -6.32 15.33
CA GLY A 55 18.38 -5.59 15.35
C GLY A 55 18.29 -4.06 15.30
N ILE A 56 19.46 -3.42 15.28
CA ILE A 56 19.64 -1.97 15.30
C ILE A 56 19.42 -1.41 13.89
N ALA A 57 18.37 -0.61 13.68
CA ALA A 57 18.24 0.19 12.47
C ALA A 57 19.38 1.21 12.40
N HIS A 58 20.06 1.28 11.26
CA HIS A 58 21.05 2.32 10.99
C HIS A 58 20.32 3.56 10.47
N ALA A 59 20.68 4.74 10.97
CA ALA A 59 20.17 5.98 10.42
C ALA A 59 20.56 6.09 8.93
N PRO A 60 19.66 6.60 8.06
CA PRO A 60 20.00 6.84 6.65
C PRO A 60 21.24 7.75 6.56
N ARG A 61 22.16 7.47 5.63
CA ARG A 61 23.34 8.32 5.38
C ARG A 61 22.99 9.69 4.77
N ARG A 62 21.78 9.84 4.23
CA ARG A 62 21.22 11.09 3.67
C ARG A 62 19.71 11.10 3.94
N THR A 63 19.21 12.17 4.55
CA THR A 63 17.79 12.40 4.76
C THR A 63 17.36 13.62 3.94
N THR A 64 16.24 13.53 3.22
CA THR A 64 15.59 14.73 2.70
C THR A 64 14.61 15.27 3.76
N SER A 65 14.35 16.57 3.76
CA SER A 65 13.60 17.27 4.83
C SER A 65 12.11 16.90 4.95
N HIS A 66 11.57 16.02 4.10
CA HIS A 66 10.14 15.69 4.03
C HIS A 66 9.81 14.25 4.47
N GLU A 67 10.79 13.51 4.99
CA GLU A 67 10.63 12.10 5.36
C GLU A 67 10.54 11.94 6.88
N ASN A 68 9.42 11.41 7.38
CA ASN A 68 9.28 11.03 8.78
C ASN A 68 9.96 9.67 9.00
N TRP A 69 11.24 9.69 9.36
CA TRP A 69 11.98 8.49 9.71
C TRP A 69 11.73 8.10 11.17
N VAL A 70 11.44 6.82 11.40
CA VAL A 70 11.52 6.22 12.73
C VAL A 70 12.63 5.18 12.70
N ILE A 71 13.66 5.38 13.51
CA ILE A 71 14.77 4.44 13.66
C ILE A 71 14.38 3.47 14.78
N PHE A 72 14.12 2.20 14.44
CA PHE A 72 13.75 1.18 15.40
C PHE A 72 14.98 0.46 15.96
N LYS A 73 15.11 0.41 17.29
CA LYS A 73 16.04 -0.49 17.98
C LYS A 73 15.25 -1.70 18.48
N GLY A 74 15.01 -2.66 17.57
CA GLY A 74 14.17 -3.82 17.84
C GLY A 74 12.70 -3.48 18.10
N GLY A 75 11.85 -4.51 18.10
CA GLY A 75 10.42 -4.42 18.41
C GLY A 75 9.50 -4.75 17.24
N VAL A 76 8.20 -4.57 17.49
CA VAL A 76 7.12 -4.84 16.55
C VAL A 76 6.34 -3.55 16.31
N VAL A 77 6.13 -3.21 15.04
CA VAL A 77 5.34 -2.05 14.63
C VAL A 77 4.20 -2.51 13.75
N LYS A 78 2.99 -2.08 14.06
CA LYS A 78 1.80 -2.35 13.28
C LYS A 78 1.31 -1.08 12.60
N SER A 79 1.00 -1.18 11.32
CA SER A 79 0.46 -0.10 10.50
C SER A 79 -0.58 -0.63 9.52
N PHE A 80 -1.38 0.26 8.94
CA PHE A 80 -2.36 -0.08 7.93
C PHE A 80 -2.12 0.73 6.66
N ALA A 81 -2.27 0.08 5.51
CA ALA A 81 -2.14 0.72 4.20
C ALA A 81 -3.44 0.59 3.40
N LEU A 82 -3.94 1.73 2.89
CA LEU A 82 -5.06 1.76 1.95
C LEU A 82 -4.62 1.39 0.53
N ASN A 83 -3.45 1.88 0.09
CA ASN A 83 -2.93 1.60 -1.23
C ASN A 83 -1.93 0.44 -1.18
N GLU A 84 -0.72 0.68 -0.67
CA GLU A 84 0.32 -0.33 -0.64
C GLU A 84 1.27 -0.20 0.55
N CYS A 85 1.89 -1.34 0.90
CA CYS A 85 3.11 -1.41 1.68
C CYS A 85 4.30 -1.59 0.74
N VAL A 86 5.37 -0.81 0.94
CA VAL A 86 6.55 -0.86 0.08
C VAL A 86 7.77 -1.16 0.94
N ILE A 87 8.52 -2.18 0.55
CA ILE A 87 9.84 -2.48 1.08
C ILE A 87 10.83 -2.11 0.01
N SER A 88 11.71 -1.14 0.27
CA SER A 88 12.68 -0.66 -0.71
C SER A 88 14.04 -0.42 -0.09
N LYS A 89 15.06 -0.44 -0.94
CA LYS A 89 16.41 -0.01 -0.56
C LYS A 89 16.43 1.49 -0.28
N THR A 90 17.35 1.93 0.57
CA THR A 90 17.64 3.36 0.73
C THR A 90 18.27 3.92 -0.56
N ALA A 91 18.01 5.19 -0.86
CA ALA A 91 18.55 5.85 -2.04
C ALA A 91 20.09 5.78 -2.08
N GLY A 92 20.65 5.40 -3.23
CA GLY A 92 22.10 5.24 -3.43
C GLY A 92 22.70 3.93 -2.93
N GLU A 93 21.94 3.06 -2.26
CA GLU A 93 22.40 1.73 -1.86
C GLU A 93 22.29 0.71 -3.01
N ARG A 94 22.99 -0.42 -2.85
CA ARG A 94 22.93 -1.57 -3.77
C ARG A 94 21.55 -2.23 -3.73
N MET A 95 21.25 -3.05 -4.72
CA MET A 95 20.05 -3.89 -4.73
C MET A 95 19.96 -4.73 -3.44
N ILE A 96 18.74 -4.92 -2.97
CA ILE A 96 18.42 -5.71 -1.78
C ILE A 96 17.94 -7.09 -2.20
N SER A 97 18.23 -8.09 -1.36
CA SER A 97 17.66 -9.43 -1.52
C SER A 97 16.46 -9.57 -0.59
N LEU A 98 15.33 -9.97 -1.17
CA LEU A 98 14.05 -10.09 -0.51
C LEU A 98 13.55 -11.52 -0.67
N SER A 99 13.44 -12.26 0.43
CA SER A 99 12.77 -13.56 0.45
C SER A 99 11.32 -13.39 0.86
N ILE A 100 10.43 -13.98 0.07
CA ILE A 100 8.99 -13.85 0.21
C ILE A 100 8.43 -15.19 0.63
N PHE A 101 7.60 -15.14 1.66
CA PHE A 101 6.88 -16.26 2.22
C PHE A 101 5.39 -15.98 2.09
N VAL A 102 4.61 -17.04 1.86
CA VAL A 102 3.15 -17.00 1.78
C VAL A 102 2.65 -18.18 2.62
N ASP A 103 1.73 -17.94 3.54
CA ASP A 103 1.23 -18.94 4.51
C ASP A 103 2.37 -19.61 5.31
N GLY A 104 3.44 -18.85 5.56
CA GLY A 104 4.65 -19.32 6.26
C GLY A 104 5.58 -20.20 5.42
N GLU A 105 5.23 -20.53 4.17
CA GLU A 105 6.07 -21.31 3.27
C GLU A 105 6.92 -20.41 2.37
N TYR A 106 8.14 -20.85 2.06
CA TYR A 106 9.00 -20.12 1.13
C TYR A 106 8.38 -20.14 -0.28
N PHE A 107 8.16 -18.95 -0.83
CA PHE A 107 7.59 -18.82 -2.17
C PHE A 107 8.67 -18.53 -3.21
N LEU A 108 9.36 -17.39 -3.09
CA LEU A 108 10.45 -17.00 -3.99
C LEU A 108 11.33 -15.90 -3.38
N SER A 109 12.41 -15.54 -4.08
CA SER A 109 13.26 -14.41 -3.72
C SER A 109 13.50 -13.47 -4.90
N TYR A 110 13.58 -12.17 -4.62
CA TYR A 110 14.01 -11.15 -5.57
C TYR A 110 15.35 -10.54 -5.16
N ALA A 111 16.18 -10.24 -6.16
CA ALA A 111 17.20 -9.19 -6.05
C ALA A 111 16.64 -7.96 -6.78
N ALA A 112 16.35 -6.89 -6.06
CA ALA A 112 15.55 -5.77 -6.60
C ALA A 112 15.84 -4.45 -5.86
N ASP A 113 15.27 -3.35 -6.38
CA ASP A 113 15.22 -2.09 -5.65
C ASP A 113 14.17 -2.11 -4.53
N GLY A 114 13.17 -2.99 -4.66
CA GLY A 114 12.14 -3.21 -3.66
C GLY A 114 11.05 -4.17 -4.11
N VAL A 115 10.03 -4.30 -3.26
CA VAL A 115 8.78 -5.00 -3.55
C VAL A 115 7.60 -4.20 -2.98
N ILE A 116 6.50 -4.22 -3.70
CA ILE A 116 5.24 -3.58 -3.35
C ILE A 116 4.23 -4.68 -3.06
N PHE A 117 3.55 -4.60 -1.91
CA PHE A 117 2.34 -5.35 -1.61
C PHE A 117 1.17 -4.38 -1.62
N SER A 118 0.25 -4.53 -2.57
CA SER A 118 -0.79 -3.55 -2.86
C SER A 118 -2.18 -4.13 -2.65
N THR A 119 -3.10 -3.33 -2.11
CA THR A 119 -4.53 -3.62 -2.13
C THR A 119 -5.06 -3.46 -3.57
N PRO A 120 -6.28 -3.89 -3.87
CA PRO A 120 -6.92 -3.60 -5.16
C PRO A 120 -7.09 -2.09 -5.41
N THR A 121 -7.26 -1.30 -4.34
CA THR A 121 -7.32 0.17 -4.44
C THR A 121 -5.95 0.77 -4.78
N GLY A 122 -4.87 0.24 -4.21
CA GLY A 122 -3.50 0.63 -4.53
C GLY A 122 -2.98 0.11 -5.87
N SER A 123 -3.67 -0.87 -6.48
CA SER A 123 -3.25 -1.46 -7.76
C SER A 123 -3.10 -0.43 -8.88
N THR A 124 -3.79 0.71 -8.77
CA THR A 124 -3.74 1.85 -9.70
C THR A 124 -2.71 2.93 -9.32
N ALA A 125 -2.01 2.78 -8.20
CA ALA A 125 -1.04 3.74 -7.67
C ALA A 125 0.39 3.32 -8.01
N TYR A 126 1.25 3.10 -6.99
CA TYR A 126 2.65 2.81 -7.26
C TYR A 126 2.83 1.41 -7.87
N SER A 127 1.99 0.44 -7.49
CA SER A 127 1.99 -0.90 -8.10
C SER A 127 1.81 -0.81 -9.62
N LEU A 128 0.84 -0.02 -10.13
CA LEU A 128 0.65 0.20 -11.57
C LEU A 128 1.92 0.74 -12.24
N SER A 129 2.56 1.74 -11.60
CA SER A 129 3.76 2.37 -12.13
C SER A 129 4.95 1.40 -12.21
N ALA A 130 4.99 0.41 -11.31
CA ALA A 130 5.99 -0.66 -11.30
C ALA A 130 5.62 -1.86 -12.20
N GLY A 131 4.52 -1.79 -12.96
CA GLY A 131 4.09 -2.85 -13.88
C GLY A 131 3.10 -3.85 -13.27
N GLY A 132 2.47 -3.50 -12.14
CA GLY A 132 1.35 -4.23 -11.56
C GLY A 132 0.07 -4.18 -12.40
N PRO A 133 -0.80 -5.21 -12.31
CA PRO A 133 -2.10 -5.18 -12.96
C PRO A 133 -3.06 -4.21 -12.25
N VAL A 134 -4.03 -3.69 -13.00
CA VAL A 134 -5.17 -2.97 -12.41
C VAL A 134 -6.20 -3.98 -11.92
N LEU A 135 -6.58 -3.88 -10.65
CA LEU A 135 -7.67 -4.66 -10.06
C LEU A 135 -8.90 -3.78 -9.81
N SER A 136 -10.08 -4.41 -9.84
CA SER A 136 -11.29 -3.77 -9.35
C SER A 136 -11.16 -3.51 -7.84
N PRO A 137 -11.55 -2.33 -7.32
CA PRO A 137 -11.53 -2.05 -5.89
C PRO A 137 -12.35 -3.02 -5.02
N LYS A 138 -13.28 -3.77 -5.63
CA LYS A 138 -14.14 -4.77 -4.98
C LYS A 138 -13.51 -6.17 -4.91
N THR A 139 -12.37 -6.40 -5.55
CA THR A 139 -11.67 -7.69 -5.50
C THR A 139 -11.06 -7.90 -4.10
N GLU A 140 -11.05 -9.10 -3.57
CA GLU A 140 -10.37 -9.42 -2.30
C GLU A 140 -9.04 -10.11 -2.57
N ALA A 141 -8.02 -9.32 -2.91
CA ALA A 141 -6.71 -9.83 -3.34
C ALA A 141 -5.56 -8.91 -2.93
N ILE A 142 -4.37 -9.49 -2.83
CA ILE A 142 -3.11 -8.78 -2.60
C ILE A 142 -2.25 -8.88 -3.85
N VAL A 143 -1.75 -7.76 -4.35
CA VAL A 143 -0.83 -7.72 -5.50
C VAL A 143 0.59 -7.56 -5.00
N LEU A 144 1.45 -8.50 -5.33
CA LEU A 144 2.90 -8.37 -5.19
C LEU A 144 3.48 -7.86 -6.51
N THR A 145 4.16 -6.71 -6.48
CA THR A 145 4.87 -6.15 -7.63
C THR A 145 6.34 -5.86 -7.27
N PRO A 146 7.32 -6.55 -7.88
CA PRO A 146 8.73 -6.22 -7.67
C PRO A 146 9.11 -4.89 -8.35
N VAL A 147 10.00 -4.11 -7.74
CA VAL A 147 10.50 -2.83 -8.28
C VAL A 147 11.90 -3.02 -8.83
N CYS A 148 12.08 -2.82 -10.14
CA CYS A 148 13.35 -3.01 -10.85
C CYS A 148 14.05 -4.34 -10.51
N PRO A 149 13.38 -5.50 -10.61
CA PRO A 149 13.99 -6.78 -10.28
C PRO A 149 15.10 -7.15 -11.26
N HIS A 150 16.20 -7.67 -10.74
CA HIS A 150 17.32 -8.18 -11.51
C HIS A 150 17.25 -9.72 -11.64
N THR A 151 16.08 -10.22 -12.03
CA THR A 151 15.73 -11.64 -12.16
C THR A 151 14.98 -11.88 -13.47
N LEU A 152 15.09 -13.09 -14.05
CA LEU A 152 14.36 -13.45 -15.28
C LEU A 152 12.84 -13.49 -15.07
N PHE A 153 12.40 -13.78 -13.85
CA PHE A 153 10.99 -13.77 -13.46
C PHE A 153 10.63 -12.39 -12.89
N MET A 154 9.93 -11.58 -13.69
CA MET A 154 9.65 -10.16 -13.41
C MET A 154 8.16 -9.85 -13.28
N ARG A 155 7.30 -10.87 -13.12
CA ARG A 155 5.85 -10.69 -13.14
C ARG A 155 5.32 -10.33 -11.77
N SER A 156 4.32 -9.45 -11.76
CA SER A 156 3.46 -9.28 -10.59
C SER A 156 2.63 -10.53 -10.36
N ILE A 157 2.32 -10.80 -9.10
CA ILE A 157 1.58 -11.97 -8.65
C ILE A 157 0.39 -11.48 -7.84
N VAL A 158 -0.76 -12.10 -8.06
CA VAL A 158 -2.01 -11.77 -7.38
C VAL A 158 -2.36 -12.95 -6.48
N PHE A 159 -2.45 -12.68 -5.19
CA PHE A 159 -2.85 -13.64 -4.16
C PHE A 159 -4.27 -13.33 -3.70
N SER A 160 -4.98 -14.35 -3.25
CA SER A 160 -6.18 -14.18 -2.43
C SER A 160 -5.85 -13.38 -1.19
N SER A 161 -6.78 -12.56 -0.71
CA SER A 161 -6.64 -11.87 0.59
C SER A 161 -6.54 -12.81 1.80
N GLN A 162 -6.81 -14.11 1.61
CA GLN A 162 -6.72 -15.14 2.64
C GLN A 162 -5.34 -15.81 2.71
N GLU A 163 -4.49 -15.61 1.70
CA GLU A 163 -3.11 -16.13 1.67
C GLU A 163 -2.20 -15.08 2.34
N VAL A 164 -1.61 -15.41 3.50
CA VAL A 164 -0.81 -14.49 4.35
C VAL A 164 0.51 -15.11 4.74
#